data_AF-A0A117MGK4-F1
#
_entry.id   AF-A0A117MGK4-F1
#
_cell.length_a   1.000
_cell.length_b   1.000
_cell.length_c   1.000
_cell.angle_alpha   90.00
_cell.angle_beta   90.00
_cell.angle_gamma   90.00
#
_symmetry.space_group_name_H-M   'P 1'
#
loop_
_entity.id
_entity.type
_entity.pdbx_description
1 polymer ?
#
loop_
_entity_poly.entity_id
_entity_poly.type
_entity_poly.pdbx_seq_one_letter_code
_entity_poly.pdbx_strand_id
1 'polypeptide(L)' 'MGNTGLEQDLQSEIRELPLHYQRKILDIIRLMKTECRTSIKKHDILELKGCGKDLWKGTDAQEYVRILRNEWE' A
#
# COMPACT_ATOMS: atom_id res chain seq x y z
N MET A 1 -12.76 -25.07 -21.40
CA MET A 1 -14.12 -24.60 -21.06
C MET A 1 -14.17 -24.44 -19.54
N GLY A 2 -13.81 -23.28 -18.98
CA GLY A 2 -13.61 -23.19 -17.52
C GLY A 2 -13.69 -21.84 -16.83
N ASN A 3 -13.92 -20.72 -17.54
CA ASN A 3 -14.06 -19.40 -16.91
C ASN A 3 -15.50 -18.86 -16.88
N THR A 4 -16.32 -19.25 -17.86
CA THR A 4 -17.66 -18.66 -18.05
C THR A 4 -18.66 -19.02 -16.96
N GLY A 5 -18.49 -20.15 -16.26
CA GLY A 5 -19.37 -20.54 -15.16
C GLY A 5 -19.16 -19.67 -13.92
N LEU A 6 -17.90 -19.53 -13.50
CA LEU A 6 -17.53 -18.70 -12.35
C LEU A 6 -17.91 -17.22 -12.55
N GLU A 7 -17.77 -16.72 -13.77
CA GLU A 7 -18.19 -15.34 -14.11
C GLU A 7 -19.70 -15.15 -13.99
N GLN A 8 -20.49 -16.14 -14.37
CA GLN A 8 -21.96 -16.09 -14.25
C GLN A 8 -22.40 -16.20 -12.79
N ASP A 9 -21.77 -17.07 -12.01
CA ASP A 9 -22.05 -17.24 -10.59
C ASP A 9 -21.76 -15.95 -9.82
N LEU A 10 -20.58 -15.35 -10.03
CA LEU A 10 -20.21 -14.06 -9.43
C LEU A 10 -21.16 -12.93 -9.85
N GLN A 11 -21.60 -12.91 -11.12
CA GLN A 11 -22.55 -11.89 -11.59
C GLN A 11 -23.91 -12.02 -10.90
N SER A 12 -24.39 -13.24 -10.66
CA SER A 12 -25.63 -13.47 -9.93
C SER A 12 -25.50 -13.02 -8.47
N GLU A 13 -24.40 -13.35 -7.80
CA GLU A 13 -24.13 -12.97 -6.41
C GLU A 13 -24.05 -11.45 -6.24
N ILE A 14 -23.39 -10.76 -7.18
CA ILE A 14 -23.28 -9.29 -7.20
C ILE A 14 -24.63 -8.62 -7.45
N ARG A 15 -25.53 -9.23 -8.24
CA ARG A 15 -26.88 -8.67 -8.50
C ARG A 15 -27.79 -8.78 -7.29
N GLU A 16 -27.69 -9.86 -6.52
CA GLU A 16 -28.47 -10.06 -5.29
C GLU A 16 -28.02 -9.13 -4.16
N LEU A 17 -26.81 -8.57 -4.24
CA LEU A 17 -26.29 -7.61 -3.27
C LEU A 17 -26.97 -6.23 -3.38
N PRO A 18 -27.30 -5.59 -2.24
CA PRO A 18 -27.81 -4.22 -2.21
C PRO A 18 -26.87 -3.21 -2.88
N LEU A 19 -27.44 -2.18 -3.52
CA LEU A 19 -26.72 -1.13 -4.27
C LEU A 19 -25.50 -0.53 -3.55
N HIS A 20 -25.56 -0.38 -2.22
CA HIS A 20 -24.46 0.18 -1.44
C HIS A 20 -23.24 -0.75 -1.35
N TYR A 21 -23.45 -2.07 -1.34
CA TYR A 21 -22.36 -3.05 -1.39
C TYR A 21 -21.75 -3.14 -2.78
N GLN A 22 -22.56 -3.08 -3.84
CA GLN A 22 -22.05 -2.99 -5.21
C GLN A 22 -21.13 -1.79 -5.42
N ARG A 23 -21.48 -0.64 -4.83
CA ARG A 23 -20.66 0.58 -4.88
C ARG A 23 -19.34 0.41 -4.12
N LYS A 24 -19.37 -0.18 -2.92
CA LYS A 24 -18.15 -0.51 -2.15
C LYS A 24 -17.22 -1.43 -2.92
N ILE A 25 -17.74 -2.47 -3.58
CA ILE A 25 -16.95 -3.38 -4.41
C ILE A 25 -16.26 -2.62 -5.54
N LEU A 26 -16.98 -1.71 -6.20
CA LEU A 26 -16.42 -0.88 -7.27
C LEU A 26 -15.30 0.05 -6.77
N ASP A 27 -15.45 0.61 -5.57
CA ASP A 27 -14.42 1.45 -4.93
C ASP A 27 -13.19 0.62 -4.53
N ILE A 28 -13.38 -0.59 -3.99
CA ILE A 28 -12.28 -1.52 -3.68
C ILE A 28 -11.52 -1.90 -4.96
N ILE A 29 -12.22 -2.24 -6.05
CA ILE A 29 -11.59 -2.56 -7.33
C ILE A 29 -10.80 -1.35 -7.89
N ARG A 30 -11.34 -0.14 -7.73
CA ARG A 30 -10.64 1.10 -8.11
C ARG A 30 -9.38 1.32 -7.29
N LEU A 31 -9.45 1.13 -5.97
CA LEU A 31 -8.30 1.21 -5.08
C LEU A 31 -7.24 0.17 -5.46
N MET A 32 -7.63 -1.09 -5.62
CA MET A 32 -6.72 -2.16 -6.04
C MET A 32 -6.04 -1.88 -7.39
N LYS A 33 -6.77 -1.34 -8.38
CA LYS A 33 -6.16 -0.94 -9.67
C LYS A 33 -5.22 0.25 -9.55
N THR A 34 -5.45 1.14 -8.58
CA THR A 34 -4.62 2.31 -8.34
C THR A 34 -3.32 1.91 -7.64
N GLU A 35 -3.40 1.02 -6.65
CA GLU A 35 -2.24 0.50 -5.93
C GLU A 35 -1.42 -0.49 -6.77
N CYS A 36 -2.03 -1.20 -7.72
CA CYS A 36 -1.31 -2.11 -8.62
C CYS A 36 -0.47 -1.37 -9.69
N ARG A 37 -0.59 -0.04 -9.80
CA ARG A 37 0.25 0.79 -10.69
C ARG A 37 1.51 1.34 -10.04
N THR A 38 1.70 1.15 -8.74
CA THR A 38 3.06 1.24 -8.21
C THR A 38 3.73 -0.08 -8.56
N SER A 39 4.40 -0.12 -9.71
CA SER A 39 5.43 -1.12 -9.97
C SER A 39 6.22 -1.22 -8.68
N ILE A 40 6.22 -2.39 -8.02
CA ILE A 40 7.13 -2.64 -6.91
C ILE A 40 8.51 -2.50 -7.53
N LYS A 41 9.07 -1.28 -7.45
CA LYS A 41 10.41 -1.02 -7.92
C LYS A 41 11.26 -1.96 -7.08
N LYS A 42 12.00 -2.84 -7.73
CA LYS A 42 13.03 -3.63 -7.04
C LYS A 42 14.06 -2.60 -6.56
N HIS A 43 13.90 -2.19 -5.32
CA HIS A 43 14.83 -1.30 -4.65
C HIS A 43 16.06 -2.11 -4.28
N ASP A 44 17.23 -1.65 -4.72
CA ASP A 44 18.51 -2.18 -4.23
C ASP A 44 18.83 -1.51 -2.88
N ILE A 45 19.31 -2.27 -1.91
CA ILE A 45 19.80 -1.74 -0.62
C ILE A 45 20.94 -0.71 -0.84
N LEU A 46 21.65 -0.81 -1.96
CA LEU A 46 22.70 0.12 -2.37
C LEU A 46 22.17 1.49 -2.80
N GLU A 47 20.87 1.65 -3.06
CA GLU A 47 20.25 2.96 -3.39
C GLU A 47 20.40 3.98 -2.26
N LEU A 48 20.55 3.51 -1.01
CA LEU A 48 20.72 4.35 0.17
C LEU A 48 22.20 4.69 0.45
N LYS A 49 23.14 4.12 -0.33
CA LYS A 49 24.58 4.32 -0.11
C LYS A 49 24.95 5.77 -0.41
N GLY A 50 25.39 6.49 0.63
CA GLY A 50 25.80 7.89 0.52
C GLY A 50 24.67 8.90 0.79
N CYS A 51 23.42 8.46 0.93
CA CYS A 51 22.29 9.34 1.25
C CYS A 51 22.27 9.81 2.71
N GLY A 52 23.17 9.30 3.57
CA GLY A 52 23.17 9.63 5.00
C GLY A 52 23.25 11.12 5.31
N LYS A 53 24.06 11.89 4.57
CA LYS A 53 24.17 13.35 4.79
C LYS A 53 22.89 14.09 4.45
N ASP A 54 22.23 13.71 3.35
CA ASP A 54 21.01 14.37 2.89
C ASP A 54 19.80 13.95 3.73
N LEU A 55 19.76 12.70 4.18
CA LEU A 55 18.71 12.15 5.02
C LEU A 55 18.71 12.76 6.43
N TRP A 56 19.89 13.14 6.94
CA TRP A 56 20.05 13.81 8.24
C TRP A 56 20.14 15.33 8.14
N LYS A 57 19.93 15.90 6.95
CA LYS A 57 20.01 17.34 6.75
C LYS A 57 18.87 18.05 7.50
N GLY A 58 19.24 18.90 8.47
CA GLY A 58 18.28 19.64 9.28
C GLY A 58 17.78 18.89 10.52
N THR A 59 18.26 17.67 10.75
CA THR A 59 17.99 16.91 11.97
C THR A 59 19.15 17.07 12.94
N ASP A 60 18.87 17.49 14.18
CA ASP A 60 19.87 17.45 15.26
C ASP A 60 20.05 16.00 15.73
N ALA A 61 21.21 15.44 15.42
CA ALA A 61 21.55 14.07 15.79
C ALA A 61 21.56 13.85 17.31
N GLN A 62 21.94 14.86 18.10
CA GLN A 62 21.98 14.73 19.55
C GLN A 62 20.60 14.77 20.18
N GLU A 63 19.71 15.58 19.64
CA GLU A 63 18.32 15.60 20.10
C GLU A 63 17.61 14.30 19.77
N TYR A 64 17.84 13.76 18.56
CA TYR A 64 17.28 12.47 18.14
C TYR A 64 17.71 11.33 19.08
N VAL A 65 18.99 11.25 19.42
CA VAL A 65 19.51 10.24 20.36
C VAL A 65 18.94 10.43 21.77
N ARG A 66 18.75 11.67 22.21
CA ARG A 66 18.19 11.97 23.54
C ARG A 66 16.75 11.49 23.65
N ILE A 67 15.92 11.73 22.64
CA ILE A 67 14.53 11.25 22.58
C ILE A 67 14.52 9.72 22.65
N LEU A 68 15.33 9.06 21.82
CA LEU A 68 15.43 7.59 21.81
C LEU A 68 15.86 7.03 23.16
N ARG A 69 16.79 7.68 23.87
CA ARG A 69 17.22 7.22 25.20
C ARG A 69 16.11 7.34 26.24
N ASN A 70 15.34 8.44 26.20
CA ASN A 70 14.24 8.66 27.12
C ASN A 70 13.07 7.68 26.91
N GLU A 71 12.91 7.12 25.70
CA GLU A 71 11.89 6.09 25.43
C GLU A 71 12.20 4.73 26.09
N TRP A 72 13.43 4.54 26.58
CA TRP A 72 13.90 3.28 27.17
C TRP A 72 14.11 3.38 28.70
N GLU A 73 13.84 4.54 29.30
CA GLU A 73 13.75 4.75 30.76
C GLU A 73 12.29 4.78 31.23
#